data_AF-A0A1F3NWX9-F1
#
_entry.id   AF-A0A1F3NWX9-F1
#
_cell.length_a   1.000
_cell.length_b   1.000
_cell.length_c   1.000
_cell.angle_alpha   90.00
_cell.angle_beta   90.00
_cell.angle_gamma   90.00
#
_symmetry.space_group_name_H-M   'P 1'
#
loop_
_entity.id
_entity.type
_entity.pdbx_description
1 polymer ?
#
loop_
_entity_poly.entity_id
_entity_poly.type
_entity_poly.pdbx_seq_one_letter_code
_entity_poly.pdbx_strand_id
1 'polypeptide(L)' 'MNYLQPENRNQMEMSSMDMLVSSDSEVRVVDAFVEALDMKQLGFREELVEEGRPPFHPETFLKLYLYGT' A
#
# COMPACT_ATOMS: atom_id res chain seq x y z
N MET A 1 -25.41 5.69 30.89
CA MET A 1 -24.11 6.08 30.31
C MET A 1 -23.49 4.83 29.74
N ASN A 2 -23.18 4.80 28.45
CA ASN A 2 -22.62 3.62 27.78
C ASN A 2 -21.10 3.68 27.92
N TYR A 3 -20.54 2.81 28.76
CA TYR A 3 -19.09 2.63 28.86
C TYR A 3 -18.61 1.79 27.69
N LEU A 4 -17.42 2.11 27.16
CA LEU A 4 -16.73 1.24 26.21
C LEU A 4 -16.42 -0.09 26.89
N GLN A 5 -16.73 -1.19 26.22
CA GLN A 5 -16.41 -2.52 26.76
C GLN A 5 -14.93 -2.83 26.52
N PRO A 6 -14.24 -3.43 27.51
CA PRO A 6 -12.84 -3.81 27.37
C PRO A 6 -12.70 -4.99 26.41
N GLU A 7 -11.64 -4.98 25.60
CA GLU A 7 -11.27 -6.11 24.77
C GLU A 7 -10.63 -7.25 25.60
N ASN A 8 -10.78 -8.48 25.12
CA ASN A 8 -10.25 -9.66 25.82
C ASN A 8 -8.72 -9.73 25.68
N ARG A 9 -8.01 -9.67 26.81
CA ARG A 9 -6.54 -9.69 26.88
C ARG A 9 -5.86 -10.96 26.36
N ASN A 10 -6.60 -12.05 26.20
CA ASN A 10 -6.11 -13.34 25.66
C ASN A 10 -6.61 -13.61 24.23
N GLN A 11 -7.27 -12.64 23.60
CA GLN A 11 -7.75 -12.77 22.24
C GLN A 11 -6.58 -12.66 21.26
N MET A 12 -6.50 -13.63 20.33
CA MET A 12 -5.66 -13.50 19.15
C MET A 12 -6.45 -12.81 18.06
N GLU A 13 -5.81 -11.91 17.33
CA GLU A 13 -6.36 -11.25 16.15
C GLU A 13 -5.44 -11.52 14.96
N MET A 14 -6.02 -11.69 13.78
CA MET A 14 -5.30 -11.80 12.53
C MET A 14 -5.75 -10.67 11.61
N SER A 15 -4.89 -9.69 11.42
CA SER A 15 -5.15 -8.54 10.55
C SER A 15 -4.01 -8.34 9.55
N SER A 16 -4.31 -7.71 8.42
CA SER A 16 -3.30 -7.22 7.49
C SER A 16 -3.02 -5.74 7.79
N MET A 17 -1.84 -5.24 7.40
CA MET A 17 -1.58 -3.81 7.48
C MET A 17 -2.59 -2.99 6.66
N ASP A 18 -3.13 -3.57 5.58
CA ASP A 18 -4.15 -2.95 4.75
C ASP A 18 -5.50 -2.77 5.48
N MET A 19 -5.85 -3.67 6.40
CA MET A 19 -7.06 -3.53 7.23
C MET A 19 -7.00 -2.33 8.17
N LEU A 20 -5.81 -1.82 8.47
CA LEU A 20 -5.63 -0.62 9.30
C LEU A 20 -5.91 0.67 8.50
N VAL A 21 -6.00 0.59 7.17
CA VAL A 21 -6.29 1.72 6.29
C VAL A 21 -7.80 1.77 6.02
N SER A 22 -8.43 2.86 6.44
CA SER A 22 -9.86 3.11 6.21
C SER A 22 -10.24 2.96 4.73
N SER A 23 -11.44 2.43 4.46
CA SER A 23 -12.00 2.34 3.10
C SER A 23 -12.17 3.71 2.45
N ASP A 24 -12.41 4.74 3.25
CA ASP A 24 -12.64 6.12 2.78
C ASP A 24 -11.34 6.94 2.74
N SER A 25 -10.18 6.31 2.95
CA SER A 25 -8.91 7.00 2.90
C SER A 25 -8.56 7.40 1.46
N GLU A 26 -8.12 8.64 1.27
CA GLU A 26 -7.67 9.16 -0.03
C GLU A 26 -6.53 8.34 -0.65
N VAL A 27 -5.75 7.63 0.17
CA VAL A 27 -4.68 6.75 -0.32
C VAL A 27 -5.21 5.63 -1.22
N ARG A 28 -6.46 5.20 -1.01
CA ARG A 28 -7.12 4.20 -1.87
C ARG A 28 -7.32 4.72 -3.29
N VAL A 29 -7.53 6.03 -3.47
CA VAL A 29 -7.63 6.68 -4.78
C VAL A 29 -6.27 6.69 -5.47
N VAL A 30 -5.20 6.99 -4.71
CA VAL A 30 -3.82 6.93 -5.22
C VAL A 30 -3.46 5.52 -5.65
N ASP A 31 -3.78 4.51 -4.83
CA ASP A 31 -3.56 3.10 -5.17
C ASP A 31 -4.27 2.70 -6.46
N ALA A 32 -5.58 2.98 -6.56
CA ALA A 32 -6.38 2.67 -7.74
C ALA A 32 -5.91 3.42 -8.99
N PHE A 33 -5.48 4.69 -8.84
CA PHE A 33 -4.93 5.48 -9.93
C PHE A 33 -3.63 4.88 -10.45
N VAL A 34 -2.69 4.57 -9.55
CA VAL A 34 -1.38 4.03 -9.95
C VAL A 34 -1.51 2.64 -10.58
N GLU A 35 -2.40 1.79 -10.06
CA GLU A 35 -2.67 0.45 -10.60
C GLU A 35 -3.32 0.49 -12.00
N ALA A 36 -3.99 1.59 -12.35
CA ALA A 36 -4.58 1.77 -13.68
C ALA A 36 -3.56 2.25 -14.74
N LEU A 37 -2.34 2.62 -14.34
CA LEU A 37 -1.32 3.15 -15.26
C LEU A 37 -0.51 2.03 -15.91
N ASP A 38 -0.24 2.17 -17.21
CA ASP A 38 0.76 1.36 -17.88
C ASP A 38 2.16 1.94 -17.66
N MET A 39 2.88 1.35 -16.71
CA MET A 39 4.24 1.76 -16.35
C MET A 39 5.21 1.72 -17.52
N LYS A 40 5.04 0.78 -18.47
CA LYS A 40 5.89 0.67 -19.65
C LYS A 40 5.64 1.80 -20.63
N GLN A 41 4.37 2.16 -20.85
CA GLN A 41 4.01 3.32 -21.68
C GLN A 41 4.50 4.64 -21.07
N LEU A 42 4.57 4.74 -19.74
CA LEU A 42 5.13 5.88 -19.04
C LEU A 42 6.68 5.92 -19.09
N GLY A 43 7.33 4.90 -19.65
CA GLY A 43 8.78 4.84 -19.82
C GLY A 43 9.54 4.25 -18.64
N PHE A 44 8.86 3.64 -17.67
CA PHE A 44 9.53 2.89 -16.61
C PHE A 44 10.10 1.57 -17.18
N ARG A 45 11.28 1.19 -16.66
CA ARG A 45 11.95 -0.06 -17.02
C ARG A 45 11.82 -1.06 -15.88
N GLU A 46 11.34 -2.24 -16.19
CA GLU A 46 11.26 -3.39 -15.28
C GLU A 46 12.40 -4.36 -15.60
N GLU A 47 13.64 -3.87 -15.59
CA GLU A 47 14.81 -4.72 -15.81
C GLU A 47 15.16 -5.42 -14.50
N LEU A 48 14.89 -6.72 -14.44
CA LEU A 48 15.35 -7.57 -13.34
C LEU A 48 16.83 -7.85 -13.52
N VAL A 49 17.62 -7.56 -12.48
CA VAL A 49 19.03 -7.91 -12.39
C VAL A 49 19.17 -9.34 -11.86
N GLU A 50 20.02 -10.15 -12.51
CA GLU A 50 20.30 -11.53 -12.07
C GLU A 50 21.14 -11.58 -10.78
N GLU A 51 21.97 -10.57 -10.56
CA GLU A 51 22.88 -10.50 -9.42
C GLU A 51 22.63 -9.24 -8.59
N GLY A 52 22.75 -9.36 -7.27
CA GLY A 52 22.53 -8.27 -6.33
C GLY A 52 21.08 -8.11 -5.87
N ARG A 53 20.72 -6.91 -5.40
CA ARG A 53 19.37 -6.64 -4.87
C ARG A 53 18.40 -6.39 -6.03
N PRO A 54 17.29 -7.14 -6.13
CA PRO A 54 16.26 -6.86 -7.12
C PRO A 54 15.71 -5.43 -6.97
N PRO A 55 15.34 -4.78 -8.08
CA PRO A 55 14.70 -3.46 -8.02
C PRO A 55 13.33 -3.57 -7.35
N PHE A 56 12.87 -2.48 -6.75
CA PHE A 56 11.48 -2.37 -6.33
C PHE A 56 10.56 -2.16 -7.54
N HIS A 57 9.28 -2.47 -7.37
CA HIS A 57 8.29 -2.21 -8.40
C HIS A 57 8.17 -0.69 -8.66
N PRO A 58 8.15 -0.22 -9.92
CA PRO A 58 8.02 1.22 -10.23
C PRO A 58 6.80 1.87 -9.58
N GLU A 59 5.68 1.16 -9.53
CA GLU A 59 4.44 1.60 -8.86
C GLU A 59 4.66 1.96 -7.40
N THR A 60 5.50 1.22 -6.67
CA THR A 60 5.76 1.49 -5.26
C THR A 60 6.36 2.87 -5.07
N PHE A 61 7.33 3.25 -5.90
CA PHE A 61 7.93 4.57 -5.83
C PHE A 61 6.97 5.67 -6.27
N LEU A 62 6.12 5.42 -7.27
CA LEU A 62 5.11 6.38 -7.69
C LEU A 62 4.06 6.63 -6.61
N LYS A 63 3.57 5.57 -5.95
CA LYS A 63 2.66 5.67 -4.79
C LYS A 63 3.31 6.48 -3.67
N LEU A 64 4.57 6.19 -3.31
CA LEU A 64 5.31 6.95 -2.30
C LEU A 64 5.52 8.42 -2.68
N TYR A 65 5.79 8.72 -3.95
CA TYR A 65 5.93 10.08 -4.43
C TYR A 65 4.63 10.87 -4.27
N LEU A 66 3.49 10.28 -4.65
CA LEU A 66 2.17 10.90 -4.54
C LEU A 66 1.67 11.02 -3.09
N TYR A 67 2.12 10.16 -2.18
CA TYR A 67 1.81 10.28 -0.75
C TYR A 67 2.58 11.39 -0.05
N GLY A 68 3.75 11.78 -0.58
CA GLY A 68 4.63 12.79 0.02
C GLY A 68 4.36 14.22 -0.43
N THR A 69 3.44 14.42 -1.38
CA THR A 69 3.01 15.73 -1.89
C THR A 69 1.77 16.23 -1.17
#